data_AF-A0A938YXL4-F1
#
_entry.id   AF-A0A938YXL4-F1
#
_cell.length_a   1.000
_cell.length_b   1.000
_cell.length_c   1.000
_cell.angle_alpha   90.00
_cell.angle_beta   90.00
_cell.angle_gamma   90.00
#
_symmetry.space_group_name_H-M   'P 1'
#
loop_
_entity.id
_entity.type
_entity.pdbx_description
1 polymer ?
#
loop_
_entity_poly.entity_id
_entity_poly.type
_entity_poly.pdbx_seq_one_letter_code
_entity_poly.pdbx_strand_id
1 'polypeptide(L)'
;MAGRETVIVEIGERIKEAQQNISDRPWKAASRPAFLAALEKSVSDLAELHSLFSRIVGEMDKNPEPGKPEVKPFLEELEKLLKLLKRNLEMEKGKRSTAKTANELDKEETPELYADLQHKILASLLKARYALEKTTIFLRRQGFEPITDKSTAKQVMEVLSRKEEELQELREKYENIRKRSYLGYFEEGTVADLEQELGDLAKRMALSANELGKSISFHRSQIEYIENSYAELKQKLDSLEELFSQYSEKSEELIKSLKKERDYAKKIVLDVEHETLQLRNTYTREMLNLQETKLAVKREAERKFSEEIKKLARQLSEQQDLARHFRKVAEDKLKKEHELEEKVKQLTLLCKTKEKHEAVKRHYKKGKKKK
;
A
#
# COMPACT_ATOMS: atom_id res chain seq x y z
N MET A 1 -14.76 33.01 37.39
CA MET A 1 -14.49 31.66 37.95
C MET A 1 -15.52 30.66 37.43
N ALA A 2 -16.82 30.84 37.71
CA ALA A 2 -17.89 29.90 37.31
C ALA A 2 -17.97 29.54 35.81
N GLY A 3 -17.66 30.47 34.90
CA GLY A 3 -17.68 30.20 33.45
C GLY A 3 -16.50 29.39 32.91
N ARG A 4 -15.37 29.33 33.62
CA ARG A 4 -14.18 28.56 33.19
C ARG A 4 -14.28 27.09 33.60
N GLU A 5 -14.88 26.84 34.75
CA GLU A 5 -15.10 25.49 35.27
C GLU A 5 -16.14 24.74 34.45
N THR A 6 -17.23 25.40 34.02
CA THR A 6 -18.24 24.80 33.15
C THR A 6 -17.67 24.38 31.80
N VAL A 7 -16.83 25.22 31.17
CA VAL A 7 -16.20 24.88 29.88
C VAL A 7 -15.21 23.72 30.02
N ILE A 8 -14.55 23.56 31.17
CA ILE A 8 -13.64 22.42 31.43
C ILE A 8 -14.40 21.12 31.62
N VAL A 9 -15.53 21.17 32.33
CA VAL A 9 -16.42 20.00 32.49
C VAL A 9 -16.96 19.59 31.12
N GLU A 10 -17.42 20.55 30.31
CA GLU A 10 -17.90 20.33 28.94
C GLU A 10 -16.84 19.69 28.04
N ILE A 11 -15.59 20.15 28.08
CA ILE A 11 -14.48 19.51 27.34
C ILE A 11 -14.22 18.09 27.86
N GLY A 12 -14.26 17.88 29.18
CA GLY A 12 -14.06 16.57 29.78
C GLY A 12 -15.12 15.55 29.38
N GLU A 13 -16.38 15.97 29.31
CA GLU A 13 -17.50 15.14 28.83
C GLU A 13 -17.36 14.86 27.34
N ARG A 14 -17.04 15.88 26.52
CA ARG A 14 -16.88 15.71 25.08
C ARG A 14 -15.70 14.82 24.69
N ILE A 15 -14.59 14.88 25.44
CA ILE A 15 -13.45 13.94 25.27
C ILE A 15 -13.89 12.50 25.58
N LYS A 16 -14.66 12.29 26.66
CA LYS A 16 -15.16 10.95 27.02
C LYS A 16 -16.11 10.40 25.96
N GLU A 17 -17.06 11.21 25.50
CA GLU A 17 -17.99 10.84 24.44
C GLU A 17 -17.28 10.51 23.13
N ALA A 18 -16.33 11.35 22.71
CA ALA A 18 -15.53 11.12 21.50
C ALA A 18 -14.68 9.85 21.61
N GLN A 19 -14.07 9.61 22.78
CA GLN A 19 -13.29 8.41 23.04
C GLN A 19 -14.16 7.15 23.00
N GLN A 20 -15.33 7.18 23.64
CA GLN A 20 -16.26 6.06 23.67
C GLN A 20 -16.82 5.75 22.27
N ASN A 21 -17.24 6.78 21.52
CA ASN A 21 -17.70 6.63 20.13
C ASN A 21 -16.67 5.97 19.21
N ILE A 22 -15.38 6.22 19.44
CA ILE A 22 -14.28 5.68 18.64
C ILE A 22 -13.84 4.29 19.13
N SER A 23 -13.94 4.03 20.43
CA SER A 23 -13.57 2.74 21.04
C SER A 23 -14.64 1.66 20.87
N ASP A 24 -15.92 2.01 20.87
CA ASP A 24 -17.04 1.07 20.81
C ASP A 24 -17.11 0.29 19.48
N ARG A 25 -16.53 0.84 18.41
CA ARG A 25 -16.50 0.20 17.08
C ARG A 25 -15.08 0.24 16.51
N PRO A 26 -14.35 -0.89 16.46
CA PRO A 26 -13.04 -0.93 15.84
C PRO A 26 -13.15 -0.67 14.33
N TRP A 27 -12.45 0.36 13.85
CA TRP A 27 -12.53 0.80 12.45
C TRP A 27 -11.94 -0.23 11.48
N LYS A 28 -11.08 -1.12 11.99
CA LYS A 28 -10.52 -2.27 11.25
C LYS A 28 -11.59 -3.27 10.77
N ALA A 29 -12.70 -3.40 11.50
CA ALA A 29 -13.79 -4.34 11.20
C ALA A 29 -15.02 -3.65 10.59
N ALA A 30 -14.96 -2.32 10.40
CA ALA A 30 -16.06 -1.55 9.87
C ALA A 30 -16.04 -1.59 8.35
N SER A 31 -17.20 -1.87 7.73
CA SER A 31 -17.39 -1.64 6.30
C SER A 31 -17.05 -0.20 5.95
N ARG A 32 -16.49 0.07 4.76
CA ARG A 32 -16.17 1.43 4.30
C ARG A 32 -17.26 2.49 4.54
N PRO A 33 -18.57 2.28 4.28
CA PRO A 33 -19.59 3.28 4.58
C PRO A 33 -19.76 3.54 6.09
N ALA A 34 -19.61 2.51 6.93
CA ALA A 34 -19.61 2.67 8.37
C ALA A 34 -18.36 3.39 8.89
N PHE A 35 -17.19 3.13 8.29
CA PHE A 35 -15.95 3.87 8.54
C PHE A 35 -16.10 5.35 8.17
N LEU A 36 -16.69 5.68 7.02
CA LEU A 36 -16.87 7.07 6.60
C LEU A 36 -17.83 7.85 7.51
N ALA A 37 -18.92 7.22 7.94
CA ALA A 37 -19.83 7.83 8.91
C ALA A 37 -19.14 8.04 10.28
N ALA A 38 -18.33 7.09 10.73
CA ALA A 38 -17.55 7.20 11.96
C ALA A 38 -16.48 8.29 11.87
N LEU A 39 -15.75 8.36 10.74
CA LEU A 39 -14.75 9.38 10.47
C LEU A 39 -15.37 10.78 10.42
N GLU A 40 -16.53 10.93 9.77
CA GLU A 40 -17.27 12.19 9.70
C GLU A 40 -17.70 12.68 11.08
N LYS A 41 -18.22 11.77 11.92
CA LYS A 41 -18.56 12.06 13.31
C LYS A 41 -17.32 12.46 14.12
N SER A 42 -16.23 11.71 14.02
CA SER A 42 -14.97 12.02 14.72
C SER A 42 -14.35 13.35 14.28
N VAL A 43 -14.47 13.72 13.01
CA VAL A 43 -14.02 15.03 12.52
C VAL A 43 -14.85 16.17 13.12
N SER A 44 -16.16 15.97 13.27
CA SER A 44 -17.05 16.94 13.94
C SER A 44 -16.67 17.08 15.42
N ASP A 45 -16.55 15.97 16.14
CA ASP A 45 -16.23 15.95 17.57
C ASP A 45 -14.85 16.59 17.85
N LEU A 46 -13.84 16.32 17.02
CA LEU A 46 -12.52 16.96 17.13
C LEU A 46 -12.53 18.46 16.79
N ALA A 47 -13.39 18.89 15.87
CA ALA A 47 -13.53 20.31 15.52
C ALA A 47 -14.22 21.10 16.65
N GLU A 48 -15.20 20.50 17.31
CA GLU A 48 -15.84 21.05 18.50
C GLU A 48 -14.83 21.16 19.65
N LEU A 49 -14.06 20.10 19.93
CA LEU A 49 -12.98 20.11 20.93
C LEU A 49 -11.96 21.21 20.63
N HIS A 50 -11.55 21.38 19.37
CA HIS A 50 -10.65 22.47 18.98
C HIS A 50 -11.23 23.85 19.30
N SER A 51 -12.53 24.07 19.06
CA SER A 51 -13.18 25.35 19.36
C SER A 51 -13.26 25.63 20.87
N LEU A 52 -13.55 24.60 21.68
CA LEU A 52 -13.60 24.71 23.13
C LEU A 52 -12.21 24.97 23.73
N PHE A 53 -11.17 24.27 23.27
CA PHE A 53 -9.80 24.56 23.69
C PHE A 53 -9.33 25.95 23.24
N SER A 54 -9.73 26.41 22.04
CA SER A 54 -9.42 27.77 21.57
C SER A 54 -10.10 28.84 22.44
N ARG A 55 -11.32 28.59 22.91
CA ARG A 55 -12.04 29.45 23.85
C ARG A 55 -11.32 29.54 25.19
N ILE A 56 -10.90 28.41 25.76
CA ILE A 56 -10.11 28.39 27.01
C ILE A 56 -8.79 29.14 26.82
N VAL A 57 -8.06 28.91 25.72
CA VAL A 57 -6.80 29.61 25.46
C VAL A 57 -7.02 31.12 25.33
N GLY A 58 -8.09 31.55 24.65
CA GLY A 58 -8.47 32.96 24.56
C GLY A 58 -8.83 33.57 25.92
N GLU A 59 -9.49 32.82 26.80
CA GLU A 59 -9.79 33.26 28.17
C GLU A 59 -8.56 33.27 29.08
N MET A 60 -7.58 32.40 28.84
CA MET A 60 -6.28 32.38 29.53
C MET A 60 -5.29 33.40 28.97
N ASP A 61 -5.41 33.82 27.71
CA ASP A 61 -4.54 34.86 27.09
C ASP A 61 -4.93 36.26 27.58
N LYS A 62 -6.17 36.46 28.04
CA LYS A 62 -6.64 37.72 28.65
C LYS A 62 -5.99 38.04 30.00
N ASN A 63 -5.53 37.02 30.74
CA ASN A 63 -4.85 37.16 32.03
C ASN A 63 -3.51 36.41 31.98
N PRO A 64 -2.42 37.04 31.50
CA PRO A 64 -1.11 36.41 31.43
C PRO A 64 -0.52 36.28 32.84
N GLU A 65 -0.63 35.09 33.43
CA GLU A 65 -0.04 34.75 34.72
C GLU A 65 1.16 33.79 34.58
N PRO A 66 2.16 33.87 35.47
CA PRO A 66 3.30 32.97 35.47
C PRO A 66 2.86 31.52 35.73
N GLY A 67 3.37 30.57 34.92
CA GLY A 67 3.04 29.14 35.04
C GLY A 67 1.89 28.63 34.16
N LYS A 68 1.45 29.45 33.19
CA LYS A 68 0.42 29.09 32.21
C LYS A 68 0.76 27.79 31.45
N PRO A 69 -0.16 26.82 31.35
CA PRO A 69 0.05 25.63 30.53
C PRO A 69 0.11 25.98 29.03
N GLU A 70 1.13 25.45 28.34
CA GLU A 70 1.28 25.58 26.89
C GLU A 70 0.27 24.69 26.15
N VAL A 71 -0.93 25.22 25.93
CA VAL A 71 -1.99 24.53 25.17
C VAL A 71 -1.93 24.87 23.66
N LYS A 72 -1.21 25.94 23.28
CA LYS A 72 -1.04 26.38 21.88
C LYS A 72 -0.38 25.31 20.98
N PRO A 73 0.71 24.64 21.38
CA PRO A 73 1.32 23.58 20.56
C PRO A 73 0.36 22.42 20.29
N PHE A 74 -0.47 22.06 21.28
CA PHE A 74 -1.49 21.02 21.14
C PHE A 74 -2.60 21.44 20.17
N LEU A 75 -3.05 22.70 20.21
CA LEU A 75 -4.04 23.22 19.26
C LEU A 75 -3.52 23.18 17.82
N GLU A 76 -2.27 23.54 17.58
CA GLU A 76 -1.65 23.46 16.24
C GLU A 76 -1.54 22.01 15.74
N GLU A 77 -1.19 21.07 16.62
CA GLU A 77 -1.18 19.63 16.30
C GLU A 77 -2.59 19.12 15.96
N LEU A 78 -3.59 19.52 16.74
CA LEU A 78 -5.00 19.16 16.52
C LEU A 78 -5.55 19.75 15.21
N GLU A 79 -5.16 20.99 14.87
CA GLU A 79 -5.54 21.64 13.61
C GLU A 79 -4.90 20.95 12.40
N LYS A 80 -3.63 20.55 12.49
CA LYS A 80 -2.94 19.75 11.46
C LYS A 80 -3.62 18.39 11.28
N LEU A 81 -3.99 17.72 12.37
CA LEU A 81 -4.74 16.45 12.33
C LEU A 81 -6.11 16.64 11.67
N LEU A 82 -6.86 17.67 12.04
CA LEU A 82 -8.17 17.99 11.44
C LEU A 82 -8.07 18.25 9.93
N LYS A 83 -7.04 18.98 9.47
CA LYS A 83 -6.80 19.20 8.04
C LYS A 83 -6.52 17.90 7.29
N LEU A 84 -5.72 17.00 7.87
CA LEU A 84 -5.45 15.68 7.30
C LEU A 84 -6.71 14.80 7.25
N LEU A 85 -7.50 14.76 8.32
CA LEU A 85 -8.72 13.96 8.39
C LEU A 85 -9.80 14.47 7.43
N LYS A 86 -9.99 15.79 7.31
CA LYS A 86 -10.90 16.40 6.32
C LYS A 86 -10.49 16.10 4.88
N ARG A 87 -9.21 16.24 4.56
CA ARG A 87 -8.67 15.89 3.23
C ARG A 87 -8.83 14.41 2.91
N ASN A 88 -8.59 13.53 3.88
CA ASN A 88 -8.80 12.08 3.71
C ASN A 88 -10.28 11.74 3.50
N LEU A 89 -11.17 12.38 4.24
CA LEU A 89 -12.62 12.22 4.10
C LEU A 89 -13.10 12.72 2.72
N GLU A 90 -12.57 13.83 2.21
CA GLU A 90 -12.84 14.32 0.85
C GLU A 90 -12.31 13.36 -0.24
N MET A 91 -11.11 12.82 -0.07
CA MET A 91 -10.55 11.83 -1.01
C MET A 91 -11.37 10.54 -1.04
N GLU A 92 -11.79 10.03 0.11
CA GLU A 92 -12.61 8.83 0.18
C GLU A 92 -14.05 9.05 -0.33
N LYS A 93 -14.65 10.22 -0.08
CA LYS A 93 -15.92 10.62 -0.70
C LYS A 93 -15.78 10.80 -2.23
N GLY A 94 -14.65 11.31 -2.71
CA GLY A 94 -14.33 11.50 -4.12
C GLY A 94 -14.09 10.21 -4.90
N LYS A 95 -13.53 9.16 -4.28
CA LYS A 95 -13.45 7.83 -4.89
C LYS A 95 -14.83 7.21 -5.18
N ARG A 96 -15.87 7.65 -4.46
CA ARG A 96 -17.25 7.20 -4.64
C ARG A 96 -17.92 7.82 -5.86
N SER A 97 -17.49 9.00 -6.31
CA SER A 97 -18.06 9.67 -7.50
C SER A 97 -17.43 9.20 -8.81
N THR A 98 -16.24 8.59 -8.77
CA THR A 98 -15.52 8.07 -9.95
C THR A 98 -15.72 6.58 -10.22
N ALA A 99 -16.13 5.80 -9.22
CA ALA A 99 -16.36 4.36 -9.38
C ALA A 99 -17.79 4.06 -9.88
N LYS A 100 -17.88 3.46 -11.07
CA LYS A 100 -19.17 3.11 -11.71
C LYS A 100 -19.82 1.84 -11.16
N THR A 101 -19.14 1.08 -10.29
CA THR A 101 -19.69 -0.14 -9.67
C THR A 101 -19.26 -0.24 -8.20
N ALA A 102 -20.20 -0.65 -7.32
CA ALA A 102 -19.93 -0.82 -5.89
C ALA A 102 -18.91 -1.97 -5.61
N ASN A 103 -18.85 -2.98 -6.49
CA ASN A 103 -18.00 -4.16 -6.31
C ASN A 103 -16.49 -3.93 -6.54
N GLU A 104 -16.08 -2.84 -7.19
CA GLU A 104 -14.65 -2.50 -7.34
C GLU A 104 -14.11 -1.75 -6.11
N LEU A 105 -14.99 -1.07 -5.37
CA LEU A 105 -14.64 -0.26 -4.18
C LEU A 105 -14.39 -1.11 -2.93
N ASP A 106 -14.95 -2.32 -2.86
CA ASP A 106 -14.79 -3.26 -1.74
C ASP A 106 -13.51 -4.11 -1.84
N LYS A 107 -12.87 -4.16 -3.02
CA LYS A 107 -11.59 -4.87 -3.23
C LYS A 107 -10.37 -4.08 -2.77
N GLU A 108 -10.53 -2.79 -2.50
CA GLU A 108 -9.47 -1.85 -2.11
C GLU A 108 -9.60 -1.41 -0.64
N GLU A 109 -10.34 -2.15 0.18
CA GLU A 109 -10.39 -1.92 1.62
C GLU A 109 -9.00 -2.18 2.21
N THR A 110 -8.42 -1.16 2.84
CA THR A 110 -7.15 -1.25 3.55
C THR A 110 -7.41 -1.14 5.06
N PRO A 111 -7.86 -2.23 5.71
CA PRO A 111 -8.27 -2.22 7.11
C PRO A 111 -7.17 -1.74 8.08
N GLU A 112 -5.89 -1.87 7.71
CA GLU A 112 -4.77 -1.37 8.51
C GLU A 112 -4.69 0.16 8.52
N LEU A 113 -4.99 0.83 7.40
CA LEU A 113 -5.02 2.30 7.33
C LEU A 113 -6.16 2.89 8.18
N TYR A 114 -7.28 2.17 8.32
CA TYR A 114 -8.39 2.57 9.19
C TYR A 114 -8.03 2.42 10.66
N ALA A 115 -7.33 1.35 11.03
CA ALA A 115 -6.81 1.16 12.38
C ALA A 115 -5.77 2.25 12.74
N ASP A 116 -4.86 2.58 11.83
CA ASP A 116 -3.86 3.62 12.04
C ASP A 116 -4.48 5.01 12.24
N LEU A 117 -5.53 5.34 11.48
CA LEU A 117 -6.28 6.58 11.66
C LEU A 117 -7.02 6.61 12.99
N GLN A 118 -7.63 5.48 13.39
CA GLN A 118 -8.29 5.34 14.69
C GLN A 118 -7.29 5.56 15.84
N HIS A 119 -6.12 4.93 15.77
CA HIS A 119 -5.05 5.09 16.76
C HIS A 119 -4.52 6.53 16.84
N LYS A 120 -4.34 7.19 15.69
CA LYS A 120 -3.91 8.61 15.65
C LYS A 120 -4.93 9.53 16.31
N ILE A 121 -6.23 9.29 16.14
CA ILE A 121 -7.27 10.07 16.79
C ILE A 121 -7.31 9.80 18.30
N LEU A 122 -7.23 8.54 18.72
CA LEU A 122 -7.19 8.17 20.15
C LEU A 122 -5.95 8.75 20.85
N ALA A 123 -4.79 8.75 20.19
CA ALA A 123 -3.58 9.38 20.72
C ALA A 123 -3.74 10.91 20.88
N SER A 124 -4.45 11.57 19.95
CA SER A 124 -4.77 12.99 20.04
C SER A 124 -5.76 13.29 21.17
N LEU A 125 -6.78 12.44 21.38
CA LEU A 125 -7.71 12.57 22.51
C LEU A 125 -7.03 12.36 23.88
N LEU A 126 -6.04 11.47 23.97
CA LEU A 126 -5.23 11.32 25.18
C LEU A 126 -4.40 12.58 25.46
N LYS A 127 -3.78 13.17 24.43
CA LYS A 127 -3.11 14.48 24.54
C LYS A 127 -4.08 15.58 24.96
N ALA A 128 -5.31 15.58 24.45
CA ALA A 128 -6.36 16.51 24.83
C ALA A 128 -6.71 16.39 26.32
N ARG A 129 -6.87 15.16 26.82
CA ARG A 129 -7.12 14.90 28.24
C ARG A 129 -5.97 15.38 29.13
N TYR A 130 -4.74 15.11 28.72
CA TYR A 130 -3.55 15.59 29.44
C TYR A 130 -3.46 17.13 29.47
N ALA A 131 -3.78 17.79 28.35
CA ALA A 131 -3.85 19.25 28.29
C ALA A 131 -4.97 19.79 29.19
N LEU A 132 -6.15 19.14 29.20
CA LEU A 132 -7.27 19.49 30.09
C LEU A 132 -6.88 19.35 31.57
N GLU A 133 -6.23 18.26 31.95
CA GLU A 133 -5.77 18.03 33.34
C GLU A 133 -4.76 19.08 33.78
N LYS A 134 -3.78 19.44 32.93
CA LYS A 134 -2.86 20.56 33.20
C LYS A 134 -3.59 21.88 33.41
N THR A 135 -4.58 22.16 32.57
CA THR A 135 -5.38 23.39 32.64
C THR A 135 -6.25 23.41 33.91
N THR A 136 -6.80 22.26 34.29
CA THR A 136 -7.59 22.08 35.51
C THR A 136 -6.72 22.25 36.76
N ILE A 137 -5.52 21.68 36.78
CA ILE A 137 -4.55 21.85 37.87
C ILE A 137 -4.13 23.31 38.00
N PHE A 138 -3.88 23.99 36.87
CA PHE A 138 -3.54 25.41 36.87
C PHE A 138 -4.67 26.27 37.45
N LEU A 139 -5.92 26.05 37.04
CA LEU A 139 -7.07 26.80 37.57
C LEU A 139 -7.37 26.47 39.03
N ARG A 140 -7.18 25.22 39.47
CA ARG A 140 -7.24 24.87 40.89
C ARG A 140 -6.15 25.55 41.70
N ARG A 141 -4.94 25.68 41.16
CA ARG A 141 -3.84 26.42 41.78
C ARG A 141 -4.12 27.92 41.85
N GLN A 142 -4.82 28.51 40.89
CA GLN A 142 -5.29 29.91 40.99
C GLN A 142 -6.29 30.14 42.15
N GLY A 143 -6.97 29.08 42.62
CA GLY A 143 -7.82 29.13 43.82
C GLY A 143 -7.03 29.16 45.14
N PHE A 144 -5.72 28.92 45.10
CA PHE A 144 -4.81 29.01 46.24
C PHE A 144 -3.81 30.13 45.98
N GLU A 145 -4.01 31.30 46.60
CA GLU A 145 -3.07 32.42 46.47
C GLU A 145 -1.66 32.01 46.92
N PRO A 146 -0.64 32.09 46.04
CA PRO A 146 0.75 32.06 46.46
C PRO A 146 1.08 33.42 47.07
N ILE A 147 1.44 33.43 48.35
CA ILE A 147 1.95 34.62 49.04
C ILE A 147 3.29 34.99 48.42
N THR A 148 3.31 36.00 47.55
CA THR A 148 4.54 36.63 47.09
C THR A 148 4.37 38.15 46.98
N ASP A 149 4.98 38.81 47.95
CA ASP A 149 5.62 40.13 47.96
C ASP A 149 4.84 41.47 47.94
N LYS A 150 5.16 42.27 48.98
CA LYS A 150 4.98 43.72 49.23
C LYS A 150 3.69 44.25 49.90
N SER A 151 2.70 43.42 50.24
CA SER A 151 1.58 43.80 51.15
C SER A 151 1.72 43.25 52.58
N THR A 152 2.78 42.49 52.86
CA THR A 152 2.97 41.70 54.08
C THR A 152 2.91 42.54 55.35
N ALA A 153 3.42 43.76 55.38
CA ALA A 153 3.37 44.58 56.59
C ALA A 153 1.92 44.98 56.99
N LYS A 154 1.04 45.24 56.02
CA LYS A 154 -0.36 45.62 56.30
C LYS A 154 -1.22 44.42 56.66
N GLN A 155 -1.08 43.31 55.93
CA GLN A 155 -1.82 42.09 56.24
C GLN A 155 -1.32 41.42 57.52
N VAL A 156 -0.02 41.48 57.83
CA VAL A 156 0.51 41.04 59.12
C VAL A 156 0.03 41.97 60.23
N MET A 157 0.00 43.29 60.05
CA MET A 157 -0.60 44.21 61.05
C MET A 157 -2.09 43.95 61.26
N GLU A 158 -2.84 43.62 60.20
CA GLU A 158 -4.27 43.34 60.30
C GLU A 158 -4.55 41.98 60.98
N VAL A 159 -3.73 40.97 60.68
CA VAL A 159 -3.78 39.67 61.37
C VAL A 159 -3.30 39.79 62.82
N LEU A 160 -2.26 40.59 63.09
CA LEU A 160 -1.79 40.87 64.45
C LEU A 160 -2.83 41.64 65.25
N SER A 161 -3.48 42.65 64.66
CA SER A 161 -4.57 43.40 65.31
C SER A 161 -5.75 42.48 65.64
N ARG A 162 -6.16 41.61 64.70
CA ARG A 162 -7.20 40.61 64.97
C ARG A 162 -6.78 39.61 66.05
N LYS A 163 -5.52 39.18 66.06
CA LYS A 163 -5.01 38.26 67.10
C LYS A 163 -4.87 38.94 68.45
N GLU A 164 -4.60 40.24 68.48
CA GLU A 164 -4.55 41.05 69.70
C GLU A 164 -5.97 41.26 70.26
N GLU A 165 -6.96 41.52 69.41
CA GLU A 165 -8.39 41.53 69.77
C GLU A 165 -8.85 40.15 70.29
N GLU A 166 -8.53 39.05 69.60
CA GLU A 166 -8.85 37.69 70.05
C GLU A 166 -8.16 37.36 71.39
N LEU A 167 -6.92 37.81 71.61
CA LEU A 167 -6.22 37.64 72.88
C LEU A 167 -6.83 38.47 74.00
N GLN A 168 -7.31 39.67 73.69
CA GLN A 168 -7.98 40.55 74.64
C GLN A 168 -9.36 39.99 75.02
N GLU A 169 -10.12 39.48 74.05
CA GLU A 169 -11.34 38.71 74.31
C GLU A 169 -11.06 37.44 75.12
N LEU A 170 -9.99 36.70 74.83
CA LEU A 170 -9.63 35.52 75.61
C LEU A 170 -9.25 35.90 77.04
N ARG A 171 -8.57 37.03 77.26
CA ARG A 171 -8.24 37.55 78.59
C ARG A 171 -9.49 37.97 79.34
N GLU A 172 -10.44 38.63 78.68
CA GLU A 172 -11.74 38.97 79.27
C GLU A 172 -12.56 37.71 79.58
N LYS A 173 -12.57 36.71 78.67
CA LYS A 173 -13.20 35.40 78.90
C LYS A 173 -12.54 34.67 80.07
N TYR A 174 -11.21 34.70 80.18
CA TYR A 174 -10.48 34.13 81.32
C TYR A 174 -10.75 34.89 82.62
N GLU A 175 -10.80 36.22 82.60
CA GLU A 175 -11.21 37.00 83.77
C GLU A 175 -12.66 36.73 84.15
N ASN A 176 -13.55 36.57 83.19
CA ASN A 176 -14.96 36.24 83.43
C ASN A 176 -15.12 34.81 83.96
N ILE A 177 -14.36 33.84 83.45
CA ILE A 177 -14.30 32.46 83.96
C ILE A 177 -13.66 32.45 85.35
N ARG A 178 -12.60 33.22 85.59
CA ARG A 178 -11.95 33.36 86.90
C ARG A 178 -12.88 34.02 87.91
N LYS A 179 -13.56 35.11 87.55
CA LYS A 179 -14.59 35.76 88.38
C LYS A 179 -15.75 34.80 88.66
N ARG A 180 -16.25 34.07 87.65
CA ARG A 180 -17.28 33.02 87.83
C ARG A 180 -16.82 31.86 88.71
N SER A 181 -15.57 31.44 88.59
CA SER A 181 -14.96 30.36 89.38
C SER A 181 -14.76 30.78 90.84
N TYR A 182 -14.32 32.02 91.12
CA TYR A 182 -14.23 32.56 92.49
C TYR A 182 -15.60 32.77 93.14
N LEU A 183 -16.66 33.01 92.36
CA LEU A 183 -18.03 33.14 92.83
C LEU A 183 -18.78 31.81 92.97
N GLY A 184 -18.13 30.66 92.71
CA GLY A 184 -18.73 29.34 92.95
C GLY A 184 -19.92 29.00 92.03
N TYR A 185 -20.07 29.66 90.88
CA TYR A 185 -21.09 29.31 89.87
C TYR A 185 -20.62 28.19 88.92
N PHE A 186 -19.88 27.22 89.44
CA PHE A 186 -19.76 25.92 88.77
C PHE A 186 -20.86 25.04 89.35
N GLU A 187 -21.97 24.91 88.62
CA GLU A 187 -22.74 23.67 88.70
C GLU A 187 -21.83 22.60 88.09
N GLU A 188 -21.00 21.95 88.92
CA GLU A 188 -20.46 20.66 88.55
C GLU A 188 -21.66 19.77 88.25
N GLY A 189 -21.75 19.24 87.02
CA GLY A 189 -22.77 18.26 86.69
C GLY A 189 -22.78 17.19 87.77
N THR A 190 -23.97 16.82 88.24
CA THR A 190 -24.11 15.87 89.34
C THR A 190 -23.42 14.56 88.92
N VAL A 191 -22.85 13.79 89.85
CA VAL A 191 -22.19 12.49 89.52
C VAL A 191 -23.10 11.59 88.66
N ALA A 192 -24.41 11.66 88.86
CA ALA A 192 -25.42 10.99 88.05
C ALA A 192 -25.44 11.42 86.56
N ASP A 193 -25.20 12.70 86.27
CA ASP A 193 -25.14 13.24 84.91
C ASP A 193 -23.90 12.72 84.18
N LEU A 194 -22.75 12.65 84.86
CA LEU A 194 -21.51 12.09 84.31
C LEU A 194 -21.63 10.58 84.06
N GLU A 195 -22.27 9.83 84.96
CA GLU A 195 -22.52 8.39 84.77
C GLU A 195 -23.46 8.13 83.58
N GLN A 196 -24.48 8.98 83.40
CA GLN A 196 -25.38 8.92 82.26
C GLN A 196 -24.64 9.23 80.94
N GLU A 197 -23.82 10.27 80.91
CA GLU A 197 -22.99 10.61 79.74
C GLU A 197 -22.01 9.47 79.39
N LEU A 198 -21.39 8.84 80.39
CA LEU A 198 -20.49 7.71 80.19
C LEU A 198 -21.23 6.47 79.64
N GLY A 199 -22.43 6.19 80.16
CA GLY A 199 -23.29 5.12 79.67
C GLY A 199 -23.76 5.34 78.24
N ASP A 200 -24.12 6.57 77.88
CA ASP A 200 -24.49 6.93 76.52
C ASP A 200 -23.30 6.90 75.57
N LEU A 201 -22.11 7.31 76.03
CA LEU A 201 -20.87 7.16 75.27
C LEU A 201 -20.55 5.68 75.01
N ALA A 202 -20.67 4.81 76.02
CA ALA A 202 -20.45 3.37 75.88
C ALA A 202 -21.42 2.74 74.86
N LYS A 203 -22.71 3.14 74.89
CA LYS A 203 -23.69 2.72 73.88
C LYS A 203 -23.33 3.21 72.48
N ARG A 204 -22.94 4.48 72.33
CA ARG A 204 -22.48 5.02 71.03
C ARG A 204 -21.25 4.29 70.52
N MET A 205 -20.30 3.98 71.39
CA MET A 205 -19.11 3.18 71.05
C MET A 205 -19.48 1.77 70.61
N ALA A 206 -20.41 1.11 71.31
CA ALA A 206 -20.87 -0.23 70.94
C ALA A 206 -21.60 -0.24 69.58
N LEU A 207 -22.45 0.77 69.32
CA LEU A 207 -23.10 0.94 68.02
C LEU A 207 -22.08 1.18 66.90
N SER A 208 -21.13 2.09 67.13
CA SER A 208 -20.06 2.38 66.17
C SER A 208 -19.19 1.16 65.90
N ALA A 209 -18.85 0.36 66.91
CA ALA A 209 -18.09 -0.88 66.75
C ALA A 209 -18.86 -1.92 65.91
N ASN A 210 -20.19 -2.02 66.10
CA ASN A 210 -21.03 -2.91 65.31
C ASN A 210 -21.15 -2.45 63.85
N GLU A 211 -21.32 -1.14 63.61
CA GLU A 211 -21.32 -0.56 62.26
C GLU A 211 -19.98 -0.77 61.56
N LEU A 212 -18.87 -0.58 62.27
CA LEU A 212 -17.53 -0.85 61.77
C LEU A 212 -17.36 -2.33 61.41
N GLY A 213 -17.83 -3.25 62.26
CA GLY A 213 -17.81 -4.70 62.01
C GLY A 213 -18.58 -5.09 60.73
N LYS A 214 -19.75 -4.49 60.49
CA LYS A 214 -20.52 -4.68 59.25
C LYS A 214 -19.82 -4.11 58.02
N SER A 215 -19.17 -2.95 58.16
CA SER A 215 -18.38 -2.36 57.08
C SER A 215 -17.18 -3.23 56.71
N ILE A 216 -16.47 -3.76 57.71
CA ILE A 216 -15.33 -4.67 57.52
C ILE A 216 -15.76 -5.97 56.83
N SER A 217 -16.88 -6.59 57.25
CA SER A 217 -17.35 -7.83 56.60
C SER A 217 -17.78 -7.59 55.16
N PHE A 218 -18.44 -6.46 54.88
CA PHE A 218 -18.79 -6.06 53.52
C PHE A 218 -17.55 -5.86 52.65
N HIS A 219 -16.57 -5.07 53.09
CA HIS A 219 -15.34 -4.86 52.34
C HIS A 219 -14.53 -6.15 52.14
N ARG A 220 -14.55 -7.07 53.12
CA ARG A 220 -13.92 -8.39 52.96
C ARG A 220 -14.54 -9.20 51.82
N SER A 221 -15.87 -9.19 51.69
CA SER A 221 -16.56 -9.86 50.58
C SER A 221 -16.24 -9.21 49.22
N GLN A 222 -16.08 -7.89 49.17
CA GLN A 222 -15.67 -7.18 47.96
C GLN A 222 -14.24 -7.54 47.55
N ILE A 223 -13.32 -7.65 48.52
CA ILE A 223 -11.94 -8.06 48.26
C ILE A 223 -11.91 -9.47 47.69
N GLU A 224 -12.63 -10.42 48.29
CA GLU A 224 -12.69 -11.80 47.83
C GLU A 224 -13.27 -11.90 46.40
N TYR A 225 -14.29 -11.11 46.07
CA TYR A 225 -14.81 -11.02 44.71
C TYR A 225 -13.76 -10.51 43.71
N ILE A 226 -13.01 -9.46 44.08
CA ILE A 226 -11.96 -8.89 43.23
C ILE A 226 -10.81 -9.89 43.04
N GLU A 227 -10.42 -10.61 44.09
CA GLU A 227 -9.38 -11.65 44.03
C GLU A 227 -9.76 -12.79 43.10
N ASN A 228 -11.00 -13.25 43.17
CA ASN A 228 -11.52 -14.28 42.25
C ASN A 228 -11.56 -13.77 40.81
N SER A 229 -12.05 -12.55 40.58
CA SER A 229 -12.06 -11.95 39.24
C SER A 229 -10.64 -11.76 38.68
N TYR A 230 -9.68 -11.41 39.54
CA TYR A 230 -8.27 -11.31 39.16
C TYR A 230 -7.70 -12.68 38.78
N ALA A 231 -7.98 -13.72 39.55
CA ALA A 231 -7.54 -15.09 39.25
C ALA A 231 -8.09 -15.58 37.91
N GLU A 232 -9.37 -15.36 37.62
CA GLU A 232 -9.98 -15.69 36.33
C GLU A 232 -9.35 -14.92 35.17
N LEU A 233 -9.11 -13.62 35.35
CA LEU A 233 -8.50 -12.79 34.32
C LEU A 233 -7.06 -13.20 34.04
N LYS A 234 -6.32 -13.59 35.08
CA LYS A 234 -4.97 -14.12 34.97
C LYS A 234 -4.93 -15.45 34.20
N GLN A 235 -5.83 -16.39 34.51
CA GLN A 235 -5.93 -17.63 33.74
C GLN A 235 -6.24 -17.39 32.25
N LYS A 236 -7.12 -16.43 31.95
CA LYS A 236 -7.42 -16.05 30.56
C LYS A 236 -6.18 -15.46 29.88
N LEU A 237 -5.42 -14.61 30.57
CA LEU A 237 -4.17 -14.05 30.06
C LEU A 237 -3.17 -15.17 29.73
N ASP A 238 -2.93 -16.07 30.67
CA ASP A 238 -1.99 -17.20 30.49
C ASP A 238 -2.40 -18.06 29.27
N SER A 239 -3.71 -18.35 29.11
CA SER A 239 -4.21 -19.11 27.96
C SER A 239 -4.04 -18.38 26.61
N LEU A 240 -4.17 -17.05 26.59
CA LEU A 240 -3.96 -16.24 25.39
C LEU A 240 -2.47 -16.16 25.03
N GLU A 241 -1.59 -16.07 26.03
CA GLU A 241 -0.14 -16.10 25.81
C GLU A 241 0.32 -17.44 25.23
N GLU A 242 -0.24 -18.56 25.71
CA GLU A 242 0.04 -19.89 25.14
C GLU A 242 -0.44 -20.00 23.69
N LEU A 243 -1.68 -19.57 23.40
CA LEU A 243 -2.21 -19.55 22.05
C LEU A 243 -1.39 -18.66 21.11
N PHE A 244 -0.93 -17.50 21.60
CA PHE A 244 -0.07 -16.61 20.84
C PHE A 244 1.28 -17.26 20.53
N SER A 245 1.86 -17.98 21.50
CA SER A 245 3.13 -18.70 21.33
C SER A 245 3.00 -19.80 20.28
N GLN A 246 1.95 -20.63 20.36
CA GLN A 246 1.64 -21.65 19.36
C GLN A 246 1.39 -21.07 17.96
N TYR A 247 0.71 -19.91 17.89
CA TYR A 247 0.49 -19.22 16.62
C TYR A 247 1.80 -18.70 16.03
N SER A 248 2.67 -18.13 16.85
CA SER A 248 3.99 -17.63 16.44
C SER A 248 4.85 -18.75 15.88
N GLU A 249 4.91 -19.90 16.56
CA GLU A 249 5.65 -21.09 16.09
C GLU A 249 5.13 -21.59 14.74
N LYS A 250 3.80 -21.75 14.60
CA LYS A 250 3.19 -22.17 13.32
C LYS A 250 3.43 -21.18 12.20
N SER A 251 3.40 -19.88 12.50
CA SER A 251 3.72 -18.82 11.54
C SER A 251 5.16 -18.92 11.05
N GLU A 252 6.12 -19.16 11.96
CA GLU A 252 7.52 -19.37 11.58
C GLU A 252 7.73 -20.61 10.72
N GLU A 253 7.05 -21.72 11.06
CA GLU A 253 7.07 -22.94 10.27
C GLU A 253 6.52 -22.72 8.85
N LEU A 254 5.40 -22.00 8.74
CA LEU A 254 4.81 -21.63 7.45
C LEU A 254 5.75 -20.73 6.63
N ILE A 255 6.42 -19.77 7.26
CA ILE A 255 7.42 -18.94 6.59
C ILE A 255 8.57 -19.81 6.07
N LYS A 256 9.02 -20.80 6.84
CA LYS A 256 10.08 -21.74 6.42
C LYS A 256 9.62 -22.62 5.25
N SER A 257 8.39 -23.13 5.26
CA SER A 257 7.87 -23.95 4.15
C SER A 257 7.71 -23.12 2.86
N LEU A 258 7.13 -21.92 2.95
CA LEU A 258 6.98 -21.01 1.83
C LEU A 258 8.33 -20.60 1.22
N LYS A 259 9.37 -20.40 2.04
CA LYS A 259 10.73 -20.16 1.55
C LYS A 259 11.27 -21.35 0.76
N LYS A 260 11.07 -22.58 1.25
CA LYS A 260 11.47 -23.80 0.53
C LYS A 260 10.73 -23.95 -0.79
N GLU A 261 9.42 -23.71 -0.82
CA GLU A 261 8.62 -23.77 -2.06
C GLU A 261 9.06 -22.72 -3.08
N ARG A 262 9.32 -21.49 -2.62
CA ARG A 262 9.87 -20.43 -3.47
C ARG A 262 11.22 -20.83 -4.07
N ASP A 263 12.12 -21.40 -3.27
CA ASP A 263 13.46 -21.80 -3.74
C ASP A 263 13.38 -23.00 -4.69
N TYR A 264 12.43 -23.92 -4.47
CA TYR A 264 12.12 -24.99 -5.39
C TYR A 264 11.56 -24.48 -6.74
N ALA A 265 10.60 -23.55 -6.70
CA ALA A 265 10.06 -22.93 -7.90
C ALA A 265 11.15 -22.20 -8.72
N LYS A 266 12.05 -21.46 -8.05
CA LYS A 266 13.20 -20.83 -8.70
C LYS A 266 14.11 -21.85 -9.38
N LYS A 267 14.36 -22.99 -8.74
CA LYS A 267 15.16 -24.06 -9.34
C LYS A 267 14.50 -24.60 -10.60
N ILE A 268 13.19 -24.88 -10.58
CA ILE A 268 12.45 -25.34 -11.76
C ILE A 268 12.56 -24.31 -12.90
N VAL A 269 12.39 -23.02 -12.62
CA VAL A 269 12.51 -21.97 -13.64
C VAL A 269 13.90 -21.98 -14.28
N LEU A 270 14.97 -22.08 -13.47
CA LEU A 270 16.33 -22.16 -13.97
C LEU A 270 16.57 -23.42 -14.82
N ASP A 271 16.03 -24.56 -14.39
CA ASP A 271 16.14 -25.83 -15.13
C ASP A 271 15.41 -25.72 -16.49
N VAL A 272 14.20 -25.14 -16.52
CA VAL A 272 13.43 -24.91 -17.76
C VAL A 272 14.14 -23.89 -18.67
N GLU A 273 14.70 -22.81 -18.13
CA GLU A 273 15.50 -21.84 -18.89
C GLU A 273 16.74 -22.52 -19.50
N HIS A 274 17.38 -23.41 -18.75
CA HIS A 274 18.53 -24.17 -19.25
C HIS A 274 18.14 -25.12 -20.38
N GLU A 275 17.09 -25.92 -20.21
CA GLU A 275 16.59 -26.84 -21.24
C GLU A 275 16.14 -26.11 -22.51
N THR A 276 15.42 -24.99 -22.36
CA THR A 276 14.99 -24.17 -23.51
C THR A 276 16.18 -23.55 -24.25
N LEU A 277 17.21 -23.08 -23.53
CA LEU A 277 18.45 -22.62 -24.16
C LEU A 277 19.19 -23.74 -24.89
N GLN A 278 19.26 -24.95 -24.30
CA GLN A 278 19.85 -26.11 -24.97
C GLN A 278 19.09 -26.45 -26.25
N LEU A 279 17.76 -26.49 -26.19
CA LEU A 279 16.90 -26.80 -27.34
C LEU A 279 17.02 -25.74 -28.45
N ARG A 280 17.13 -24.46 -28.07
CA ARG A 280 17.39 -23.38 -29.04
C ARG A 280 18.74 -23.57 -29.74
N ASN A 281 19.76 -23.99 -29.00
CA ASN A 281 21.09 -24.22 -29.56
C ASN A 281 21.12 -25.44 -30.49
N THR A 282 20.44 -26.53 -30.14
CA THR A 282 20.33 -27.70 -31.02
C THR A 282 19.57 -27.35 -32.30
N TYR A 283 18.42 -26.66 -32.18
CA TYR A 283 17.65 -26.21 -33.35
C TYR A 283 18.47 -25.29 -34.26
N THR A 284 19.22 -24.34 -33.69
CA THR A 284 20.10 -23.45 -34.47
C THR A 284 21.17 -24.24 -35.23
N ARG A 285 21.80 -25.23 -34.59
CA ARG A 285 22.79 -26.10 -35.24
C ARG A 285 22.17 -26.93 -36.36
N GLU A 286 21.02 -27.54 -36.13
CA GLU A 286 20.32 -28.33 -37.15
C GLU A 286 19.91 -27.47 -38.34
N MET A 287 19.42 -26.25 -38.10
CA MET A 287 19.11 -25.29 -39.17
C MET A 287 20.34 -24.89 -39.98
N LEU A 288 21.48 -24.66 -39.33
CA LEU A 288 22.74 -24.39 -40.03
C LEU A 288 23.17 -25.59 -40.88
N ASN A 289 23.15 -26.80 -40.31
CA ASN A 289 23.47 -28.03 -41.04
C ASN A 289 22.53 -28.25 -42.25
N LEU A 290 21.24 -27.97 -42.11
CA LEU A 290 20.27 -28.03 -43.20
C LEU A 290 20.56 -26.99 -44.30
N GLN A 291 20.97 -25.78 -43.92
CA GLN A 291 21.39 -24.77 -44.89
C GLN A 291 22.66 -25.17 -45.62
N GLU A 292 23.65 -25.71 -44.91
CA GLU A 292 24.90 -26.20 -45.50
C GLU A 292 24.66 -27.35 -46.47
N THR A 293 23.87 -28.35 -46.07
CA THR A 293 23.51 -29.48 -46.93
C THR A 293 22.70 -29.03 -48.14
N LYS A 294 21.73 -28.14 -47.97
CA LYS A 294 20.98 -27.54 -49.09
C LYS A 294 21.90 -26.82 -50.08
N LEU A 295 22.86 -26.04 -49.58
CA LEU A 295 23.85 -25.36 -50.43
C LEU A 295 24.78 -26.35 -51.13
N ALA A 296 25.21 -27.42 -50.44
CA ALA A 296 26.03 -28.46 -51.03
C ALA A 296 25.31 -29.18 -52.18
N VAL A 297 24.06 -29.59 -51.98
CA VAL A 297 23.23 -30.22 -53.02
C VAL A 297 22.99 -29.26 -54.19
N LYS A 298 22.70 -27.98 -53.91
CA LYS A 298 22.53 -26.98 -54.97
C LYS A 298 23.80 -26.81 -55.81
N ARG A 299 24.97 -26.72 -55.17
CA ARG A 299 26.26 -26.63 -55.87
C ARG A 299 26.56 -27.88 -56.69
N GLU A 300 26.22 -29.06 -56.17
CA GLU A 300 26.39 -30.32 -56.90
C GLU A 300 25.48 -30.38 -58.14
N ALA A 301 24.22 -29.98 -58.01
CA ALA A 301 23.28 -29.88 -59.12
C ALA A 301 23.76 -28.85 -60.17
N GLU A 302 24.20 -27.66 -59.74
CA GLU A 302 24.77 -26.64 -60.62
C GLU A 302 26.01 -27.15 -61.39
N ARG A 303 26.88 -27.94 -60.73
CA ARG A 303 28.02 -28.59 -61.41
C ARG A 303 27.54 -29.59 -62.46
N LYS A 304 26.61 -30.49 -62.12
CA LYS A 304 26.06 -31.49 -63.06
C LYS A 304 25.43 -30.82 -64.27
N PHE A 305 24.57 -29.80 -64.06
CA PHE A 305 23.98 -29.05 -65.17
C PHE A 305 25.03 -28.29 -65.99
N SER A 306 26.04 -27.69 -65.36
CA SER A 306 27.14 -27.03 -66.09
C SER A 306 27.91 -28.00 -66.98
N GLU A 307 28.17 -29.22 -66.49
CA GLU A 307 28.82 -30.28 -67.26
C GLU A 307 27.95 -30.77 -68.43
N GLU A 308 26.65 -30.97 -68.22
CA GLU A 308 25.70 -31.33 -69.27
C GLU A 308 25.57 -30.25 -70.34
N ILE A 309 25.45 -28.98 -69.94
CA ILE A 309 25.44 -27.84 -70.87
C ILE A 309 26.72 -27.82 -71.70
N LYS A 310 27.90 -28.05 -71.10
CA LYS A 310 29.17 -28.13 -71.84
C LYS A 310 29.20 -29.29 -72.82
N LYS A 311 28.69 -30.46 -72.45
CA LYS A 311 28.58 -31.63 -73.35
C LYS A 311 27.65 -31.34 -74.52
N LEU A 312 26.45 -30.81 -74.24
CA LEU A 312 25.48 -30.43 -75.27
C LEU A 312 26.02 -29.33 -76.20
N ALA A 313 26.73 -28.34 -75.66
CA ALA A 313 27.36 -27.29 -76.47
C ALA A 313 28.42 -27.85 -77.41
N ARG A 314 29.23 -28.83 -76.97
CA ARG A 314 30.20 -29.52 -77.85
C ARG A 314 29.50 -30.32 -78.94
N GLN A 315 28.49 -31.11 -78.59
CA GLN A 315 27.69 -31.87 -79.57
C GLN A 315 27.02 -30.95 -80.59
N LEU A 316 26.48 -29.81 -80.15
CA LEU A 316 25.91 -28.80 -81.03
C LEU A 316 26.96 -28.23 -81.99
N SER A 317 28.16 -27.92 -81.50
CA SER A 317 29.27 -27.43 -82.33
C SER A 317 29.67 -28.46 -83.39
N GLU A 318 29.83 -29.72 -83.00
CA GLU A 318 30.15 -30.83 -83.92
C GLU A 318 29.07 -31.01 -84.99
N GLN A 319 27.79 -30.96 -84.60
CA GLN A 319 26.68 -31.02 -85.56
C GLN A 319 26.63 -29.79 -86.47
N GLN A 320 26.93 -28.59 -85.95
CA GLN A 320 27.03 -27.38 -86.77
C GLN A 320 28.16 -27.48 -87.80
N ASP A 321 29.32 -28.00 -87.41
CA ASP A 321 30.45 -28.20 -88.31
C ASP A 321 30.16 -29.27 -89.37
N LEU A 322 29.51 -30.37 -88.97
CA LEU A 322 29.05 -31.41 -89.90
C LEU A 322 28.01 -30.85 -90.89
N ALA A 323 27.05 -30.05 -90.41
CA ALA A 323 26.06 -29.39 -91.26
C ALA A 323 26.72 -28.39 -92.23
N ARG A 324 27.73 -27.63 -91.79
CA ARG A 324 28.53 -26.76 -92.66
C ARG A 324 29.27 -27.56 -93.73
N HIS A 325 29.85 -28.70 -93.36
CA HIS A 325 30.50 -29.60 -94.31
C HIS A 325 29.52 -30.13 -95.36
N PHE A 326 28.35 -30.64 -94.93
CA PHE A 326 27.33 -31.11 -95.86
C PHE A 326 26.79 -30.01 -96.78
N ARG A 327 26.63 -28.77 -96.27
CA ARG A 327 26.27 -27.62 -97.12
C ARG A 327 27.33 -27.36 -98.19
N LYS A 328 28.62 -27.35 -97.83
CA LYS A 328 29.71 -27.19 -98.81
C LYS A 328 29.71 -28.30 -99.86
N VAL A 329 29.55 -29.56 -99.44
CA VAL A 329 29.48 -30.70 -100.36
C VAL A 329 28.27 -30.58 -101.29
N ALA A 330 27.10 -30.17 -100.78
CA ALA A 330 25.92 -29.94 -101.60
C ALA A 330 26.14 -28.81 -102.61
N GLU A 331 26.74 -27.69 -102.20
CA GLU A 331 27.12 -26.59 -103.09
C GLU A 331 28.09 -27.06 -104.18
N ASP A 332 29.11 -27.85 -103.85
CA ASP A 332 30.07 -28.40 -104.82
C ASP A 332 29.42 -29.39 -105.78
N LYS A 333 28.46 -30.19 -105.30
CA LYS A 333 27.68 -31.11 -106.15
C LYS A 333 26.76 -30.35 -107.10
N LEU A 334 26.06 -29.32 -106.62
CA LEU A 334 25.24 -28.44 -107.44
C LEU A 334 26.06 -27.74 -108.52
N LYS A 335 27.27 -27.26 -108.20
CA LYS A 335 28.19 -26.69 -109.19
C LYS A 335 28.59 -27.71 -110.25
N LYS A 336 28.97 -28.93 -109.85
CA LYS A 336 29.33 -30.02 -110.78
C LYS A 336 28.15 -30.45 -111.65
N GLU A 337 26.95 -30.50 -111.09
CA GLU A 337 25.72 -30.78 -111.83
C GLU A 337 25.50 -29.70 -112.90
N HIS A 338 25.64 -28.42 -112.54
CA HIS A 338 25.54 -27.32 -113.48
C HIS A 338 26.60 -27.39 -114.60
N GLU A 339 27.86 -27.69 -114.28
CA GLU A 339 28.92 -27.91 -115.28
C GLU A 339 28.60 -29.09 -116.23
N LEU A 340 28.03 -30.17 -115.69
CA LEU A 340 27.61 -31.33 -116.47
C LEU A 340 26.40 -30.99 -117.34
N GLU A 341 25.42 -30.25 -116.84
CA GLU A 341 24.29 -29.75 -117.62
C GLU A 341 24.77 -28.87 -118.78
N GLU A 342 25.74 -27.99 -118.56
CA GLU A 342 26.35 -27.20 -119.62
C GLU A 342 27.09 -28.07 -120.65
N LYS A 343 27.86 -29.07 -120.21
CA LYS A 343 28.51 -30.03 -121.11
C LYS A 343 27.49 -30.85 -121.91
N VAL A 344 26.39 -31.28 -121.29
CA VAL A 344 25.29 -31.97 -121.97
C VAL A 344 24.63 -31.04 -122.98
N LYS A 345 24.39 -29.76 -122.65
CA LYS A 345 23.89 -28.76 -123.62
C LYS A 345 24.84 -28.60 -124.81
N GLN A 346 26.15 -28.51 -124.57
CA GLN A 346 27.18 -28.42 -125.61
C GLN A 346 27.22 -29.68 -126.49
N LEU A 347 27.20 -30.87 -125.89
CA LEU A 347 27.15 -32.14 -126.62
C LEU A 347 25.85 -32.29 -127.42
N THR A 348 24.72 -31.85 -126.87
CA THR A 348 23.43 -31.86 -127.59
C THR A 348 23.48 -30.92 -128.80
N LEU A 349 24.11 -29.76 -128.68
CA LEU A 349 24.37 -28.85 -129.80
C LEU A 349 25.30 -29.50 -130.85
N LEU A 350 26.36 -30.19 -130.42
CA LEU A 350 27.27 -30.93 -131.30
C LEU A 350 26.61 -32.12 -132.00
N CYS A 351 25.73 -32.85 -131.32
CA CYS A 351 24.91 -33.89 -131.93
C CYS A 351 23.97 -33.28 -132.99
N LYS A 352 23.31 -32.16 -132.68
CA LYS A 352 22.47 -31.44 -133.66
C LYS A 352 23.26 -30.92 -134.86
N THR A 353 24.50 -30.44 -134.68
CA THR A 353 25.35 -30.04 -135.82
C THR A 353 25.85 -31.24 -136.61
N LYS A 354 26.19 -32.36 -135.95
CA LYS A 354 26.54 -33.62 -136.61
C LYS A 354 25.37 -34.20 -137.40
N GLU A 355 24.16 -34.21 -136.84
CA GLU A 355 22.92 -34.61 -137.53
C GLU A 355 22.64 -33.72 -138.75
N LYS A 356 22.84 -32.40 -138.63
CA LYS A 356 22.79 -31.47 -139.78
C LYS A 356 23.88 -31.81 -140.81
N HIS A 357 25.09 -32.14 -140.39
CA HIS A 357 26.19 -32.52 -141.28
C HIS A 357 25.94 -33.88 -141.97
N GLU A 358 25.31 -34.84 -141.29
CA GLU A 358 24.88 -36.11 -141.86
C GLU A 358 23.69 -35.94 -142.81
N ALA A 359 22.74 -35.04 -142.51
CA ALA A 359 21.66 -34.67 -143.42
C ALA A 359 22.20 -34.04 -144.71
N VAL A 360 23.21 -33.17 -144.61
CA VAL A 360 23.93 -32.59 -145.76
C VAL A 360 24.70 -33.68 -146.55
N LYS A 361 25.36 -34.63 -145.88
CA LYS A 361 25.99 -35.80 -146.55
C LYS A 361 24.97 -36.71 -147.25
N ARG A 362 23.77 -36.91 -146.68
CA ARG A 362 22.68 -37.68 -147.30
C ARG A 362 22.09 -36.94 -148.51
N HIS A 363 22.05 -35.61 -148.51
CA HIS A 363 21.67 -34.81 -149.68
C HIS A 363 22.71 -34.87 -150.81
N TYR A 364 24.01 -34.87 -150.48
CA TYR A 364 25.09 -34.99 -151.49
C TYR A 364 25.14 -36.38 -152.17
N LYS A 365 24.71 -37.45 -151.49
CA LYS A 365 24.64 -38.81 -152.07
C LYS A 365 23.41 -39.07 -152.96
N LYS A 366 22.39 -38.21 -152.94
CA LYS A 366 21.16 -38.35 -153.77
C LYS A 366 21.16 -37.53 -155.08
N GLY A 367 22.19 -36.71 -155.35
CA GLY A 367 22.32 -35.93 -156.59
C GLY A 367 23.05 -36.61 -157.76
N LYS A 368 23.81 -37.70 -157.52
CA LYS A 368 24.45 -38.51 -158.57
C LYS A 368 23.59 -39.74 -158.90
N LYS A 369 22.43 -39.54 -159.52
CA LYS A 369 21.68 -40.54 -160.31
C LYS A 369 20.38 -39.91 -160.87
N LYS A 370 20.51 -39.14 -161.96
CA LYS A 370 19.59 -39.09 -163.12
C LYS A 370 20.01 -37.97 -164.08
N LYS A 371 20.42 -38.41 -165.27
CA LYS A 371 20.54 -37.72 -166.57
C LYS A 371 21.36 -36.45 -166.65
#